data_AF-A0A2E4XWP0-F1
#
_entry.id   AF-A0A2E4XWP0-F1
#
_cell.length_a   1.000
_cell.length_b   1.000
_cell.length_c   1.000
_cell.angle_alpha   90.00
_cell.angle_beta   90.00
_cell.angle_gamma   90.00
#
_symmetry.space_group_name_H-M   'P 1'
#
loop_
_entity.id
_entity.type
_entity.pdbx_description
1 polymer ?
#
loop_
_entity_poly.entity_id
_entity_poly.type
_entity_poly.pdbx_seq_one_letter_code
_entity_poly.pdbx_strand_id
1 'polypeptide(L)' 'MDSSTQHLLEDSYMETVEEALSAGHPEDTAHSEGITAAAMMLASMEGMEDAVARATVDGLSFHPQMLDDS' A
#
# COMPACT_ATOMS: atom_id res chain seq x y z
N MET A 1 3.39 -8.16 12.70
CA MET A 1 2.73 -6.87 12.52
C MET A 1 1.45 -6.89 13.34
N ASP A 2 1.20 -5.87 14.16
CA ASP A 2 -0.08 -5.75 14.86
C ASP A 2 -1.17 -5.20 13.92
N SER A 3 -2.43 -5.29 14.36
CA SER A 3 -3.59 -4.88 13.55
C SER A 3 -3.59 -3.38 13.22
N SER A 4 -3.04 -2.55 14.10
CA SER A 4 -3.02 -1.10 13.91
C SER A 4 -2.01 -0.72 12.83
N THR A 5 -0.81 -1.31 12.87
CA THR A 5 0.17 -1.14 11.80
C THR A 5 -0.38 -1.62 10.47
N GLN A 6 -1.03 -2.79 10.43
CA GLN A 6 -1.61 -3.28 9.18
C GLN A 6 -2.65 -2.32 8.58
N HIS A 7 -3.54 -1.76 9.41
CA HIS A 7 -4.55 -0.80 8.95
C HIS A 7 -3.91 0.48 8.38
N LEU A 8 -2.87 1.01 9.03
CA LEU A 8 -2.13 2.18 8.53
C LEU A 8 -1.49 1.91 7.17
N LEU A 9 -0.94 0.71 6.97
CA LEU A 9 -0.36 0.34 5.67
C LEU A 9 -1.44 0.20 4.58
N GLU A 10 -2.61 -0.34 4.93
CA GLU A 10 -3.75 -0.45 4.01
C GLU A 10 -4.28 0.93 3.62
N ASP A 11 -4.47 1.83 4.58
CA ASP A 11 -4.89 3.22 4.33
C ASP A 11 -3.88 3.93 3.41
N SER A 12 -2.58 3.83 3.70
CA SER A 12 -1.53 4.43 2.87
C SER A 12 -1.49 3.86 1.45
N TYR A 13 -1.70 2.55 1.31
CA TYR A 13 -1.80 1.89 0.02
C TYR A 13 -3.01 2.43 -0.76
N MET A 14 -4.19 2.46 -0.15
CA MET A 14 -5.44 2.86 -0.79
C MET A 14 -5.43 4.33 -1.21
N GLU A 15 -5.01 5.25 -0.33
CA GLU A 15 -4.90 6.68 -0.65
C GLU A 15 -4.00 6.90 -1.88
N THR A 16 -2.85 6.23 -1.92
CA THR A 16 -1.91 6.34 -3.05
C THR A 16 -2.48 5.76 -4.34
N VAL A 17 -3.17 4.62 -4.27
CA VAL A 17 -3.82 4.00 -5.43
C VAL A 17 -4.92 4.92 -5.97
N GLU A 18 -5.78 5.45 -5.10
CA GLU A 18 -6.87 6.36 -5.47
C GLU A 18 -6.34 7.64 -6.11
N GLU A 19 -5.27 8.22 -5.56
CA GLU A 19 -4.61 9.39 -6.14
C GLU A 19 -4.02 9.09 -7.52
N ALA A 20 -3.31 7.97 -7.68
CA ALA A 20 -2.70 7.59 -8.94
C ALA A 20 -3.76 7.31 -10.02
N LEU A 21 -4.85 6.60 -9.67
CA LEU A 21 -5.98 6.37 -10.56
C LEU A 21 -6.69 7.68 -10.93
N SER A 22 -6.88 8.58 -9.96
CA SER A 22 -7.49 9.91 -10.19
C SER A 22 -6.64 10.79 -11.11
N ALA A 23 -5.32 10.60 -11.09
CA ALA A 23 -4.38 11.25 -11.99
C ALA A 23 -4.33 10.60 -13.39
N GLY A 24 -5.05 9.50 -13.62
CA GLY A 24 -5.15 8.80 -14.90
C GLY A 24 -4.03 7.78 -15.16
N HIS A 25 -3.30 7.36 -14.11
CA HIS A 25 -2.35 6.26 -14.23
C HIS A 25 -3.07 4.92 -14.43
N PRO A 26 -2.47 3.97 -15.17
CA PRO A 26 -3.04 2.64 -15.30
C PRO A 26 -2.99 1.88 -13.96
N GLU A 27 -3.89 0.91 -13.79
CA GLU A 27 -4.05 0.14 -12.54
C GLU A 27 -2.75 -0.50 -12.05
N ASP A 28 -1.94 -1.09 -12.94
CA ASP A 28 -0.65 -1.69 -12.57
C ASP A 28 0.34 -0.65 -11.99
N THR A 29 0.32 0.58 -12.52
CA THR A 29 1.15 1.68 -12.00
C THR A 29 0.63 2.15 -10.66
N ALA A 30 -0.68 2.37 -10.53
CA ALA A 30 -1.31 2.77 -9.27
C ALA A 30 -1.06 1.73 -8.16
N HIS A 31 -1.20 0.44 -8.47
CA HIS A 31 -0.88 -0.66 -7.56
C HIS A 31 0.60 -0.62 -7.13
N SER A 32 1.52 -0.49 -8.09
CA SER A 32 2.95 -0.41 -7.77
C SER A 32 3.30 0.79 -6.90
N GLU A 33 2.64 1.94 -7.11
CA GLU A 33 2.81 3.13 -6.28
C GLU A 33 2.26 2.92 -4.87
N GLY A 34 1.06 2.34 -4.73
CA GLY A 34 0.48 2.00 -3.42
C GLY A 34 1.36 1.05 -2.61
N ILE A 35 1.87 -0.02 -3.24
CA ILE A 35 2.82 -0.93 -2.57
C ILE A 35 4.08 -0.18 -2.15
N THR A 36 4.57 0.75 -2.98
CA THR A 36 5.74 1.56 -2.64
C THR A 36 5.47 2.44 -1.42
N ALA A 37 4.33 3.12 -1.36
CA ALA A 37 3.95 3.97 -0.24
C ALA A 37 3.85 3.17 1.07
N ALA A 38 3.12 2.05 1.06
CA ALA A 38 3.00 1.18 2.23
C ALA A 38 4.37 0.61 2.66
N ALA A 39 5.23 0.22 1.71
CA ALA A 39 6.57 -0.29 2.03
C ALA A 39 7.47 0.79 2.67
N MET A 40 7.43 2.02 2.16
CA MET A 40 8.16 3.16 2.74
C MET A 40 7.65 3.49 4.14
N MET A 41 6.33 3.44 4.36
CA MET A 41 5.73 3.64 5.68
C MET A 41 6.21 2.56 6.65
N LEU A 42 6.13 1.28 6.26
CA LEU A 42 6.59 0.17 7.09
C LEU A 42 8.09 0.27 7.43
N ALA A 43 8.93 0.58 6.43
CA ALA A 43 10.36 0.78 6.63
C ALA A 43 10.64 1.91 7.64
N SER A 44 9.90 3.02 7.55
CA SER A 44 10.01 4.15 8.48
C SER A 44 9.57 3.78 9.90
N MET A 45 8.46 3.05 10.05
CA MET A 45 7.91 2.67 11.36
C MET A 45 8.81 1.67 12.10
N GLU A 46 9.34 0.69 11.40
CA GLU A 46 10.05 -0.46 11.98
C GLU A 46 11.58 -0.37 11.83
N GLY A 47 12.09 0.65 11.13
CA GLY A 47 13.51 0.78 10.82
C GLY A 47 14.03 -0.34 9.90
N MET A 48 13.18 -0.84 9.01
CA MET A 48 13.50 -1.95 8.12
C MET A 48 14.17 -1.47 6.83
N GLU A 49 14.99 -2.32 6.22
CA GLU A 49 15.49 -2.08 4.87
C GLU A 49 14.35 -2.15 3.84
N ASP A 50 14.41 -1.28 2.83
CA ASP A 50 13.38 -1.12 1.79
C ASP A 50 12.98 -2.45 1.13
N ALA A 51 13.96 -3.30 0.81
CA ALA A 51 13.71 -4.59 0.17
C ALA A 51 12.90 -5.54 1.07
N VAL A 52 13.12 -5.51 2.38
CA VAL A 52 12.41 -6.35 3.35
C VAL A 52 11.01 -5.79 3.59
N ALA A 53 10.87 -4.47 3.69
CA ALA A 53 9.57 -3.83 3.83
C ALA A 53 8.69 -4.07 2.60
N ARG A 54 9.26 -3.94 1.39
CA ARG A 54 8.57 -4.22 0.12
C ARG A 54 8.09 -5.66 0.05
N ALA A 55 8.95 -6.63 0.31
CA ALA A 55 8.57 -8.05 0.32
C ALA A 55 7.49 -8.37 1.38
N THR A 56 7.53 -7.68 2.52
CA THR A 56 6.51 -7.83 3.58
C THR A 56 5.16 -7.33 3.09
N VAL A 57 5.12 -6.11 2.52
CA VAL A 57 3.91 -5.49 1.99
C VAL A 57 3.33 -6.27 0.81
N ASP A 58 4.16 -6.72 -0.14
CA ASP A 58 3.74 -7.59 -1.24
C ASP A 58 3.07 -8.88 -0.71
N GLY A 59 3.55 -9.41 0.42
CA GLY A 59 2.98 -10.59 1.08
C GLY A 59 1.63 -10.36 1.77
N LEU A 60 1.25 -9.10 2.04
CA LEU A 60 -0.05 -8.76 2.65
C LEU A 60 -1.22 -8.85 1.67
N SER A 61 -0.95 -9.00 0.37
CA SER A 61 -1.97 -9.11 -0.69
C SER A 61 -2.98 -7.97 -0.63
N PHE A 62 -2.50 -6.73 -0.51
CA PHE A 62 -3.36 -5.56 -0.62
C PHE A 62 -4.05 -5.58 -1.98
N HIS A 63 -5.37 -5.70 -1.95
CA HIS A 63 -6.20 -5.52 -3.12
C HIS A 63 -6.87 -4.17 -2.97
N PRO A 64 -6.96 -3.36 -4.05
CA PRO A 64 -7.90 -2.27 -4.04
C PRO A 64 -9.25 -2.88 -3.75
N GLN A 65 -9.82 -2.61 -2.58
CA GLN A 65 -11.21 -2.95 -2.36
C GLN A 65 -11.96 -2.10 -3.37
N MET A 66 -12.48 -2.74 -4.42
CA MET A 66 -13.54 -2.10 -5.19
C MET A 66 -14.60 -1.79 -4.16
N LEU A 67 -14.84 -0.49 -3.94
CA LEU A 67 -15.92 0.03 -3.12
C LEU A 67 -17.13 -0.90 -3.33
N ASP A 68 -17.44 -1.71 -2.32
CA ASP A 68 -18.65 -2.53 -2.32
C ASP A 68 -19.79 -1.52 -2.21
N ASP A 69 -20.38 -1.18 -3.37
CA ASP A 69 -21.58 -0.35 -3.49
C ASP A 69 -22.67 -0.97 -2.60
N SER A 70 -22.77 -0.45 -1.38
CA SER A 70 -23.85 -0.72 -0.40
C SER A 70 -24.76 0.49 -0.27
#